data_AF-A0A8C5MVR2-F1
#
_entry.id   AF-A0A8C5MVR2-F1
#
_cell.length_a   1.000
_cell.length_b   1.000
_cell.length_c   1.000
_cell.angle_alpha   90.00
_cell.angle_beta   90.00
_cell.angle_gamma   90.00
#
_symmetry.space_group_name_H-M   'P 1'
#
loop_
_entity.id
_entity.type
_entity.pdbx_description
1 polymer ?
#
loop_
_entity_poly.entity_id
_entity_poly.type
_entity_poly.pdbx_seq_one_letter_code
_entity_poly.pdbx_strand_id
1 'polypeptide(L)'
;MDKHTPEHPLPEEILKMPRDKTICTYCGVSYLILHEFKLLEDKIKTLENELTSYRGSAEREKKLQDDLLLLSQELEQSKTDGESKAERLKILTSQINEKENELHLLTEELACSKEEVTLTREQEQLFRDKSAEQQEKLTKTLSLLKFLQCEQVIVKSDLNAMLTSWITLKSQLGSQVQDIGKTLSAEVIRLNKNLAEAQGETLSLQNQMKHLQTVSDSFVLTSQELQTSRQMENELKNRCHDLQKLTVDIQQQLQKAELDFQKAITETEHYKEISIVKTKEVDDFQSRIRRMEYEKESMELRLAKELRGKEDSEVKSRSLQDEIAERERREELEIKRTRRLENELEAVKKMLIQTQQEVVTLQNDRFILQHV
;
A
#
# COMPACT_ATOMS: atom_id res chain seq x y z
N MET A 1 28.72 -43.10 -202.36
CA MET A 1 28.47 -43.11 -203.82
C MET A 1 28.17 -44.54 -204.22
N ASP A 2 26.94 -44.97 -203.97
CA ASP A 2 26.40 -46.21 -204.50
C ASP A 2 25.89 -45.93 -205.92
N LYS A 3 26.38 -46.67 -206.91
CA LYS A 3 25.81 -46.69 -208.26
C LYS A 3 24.42 -47.32 -208.16
N HIS A 4 23.40 -46.48 -208.11
CA HIS A 4 22.01 -46.91 -208.10
C HIS A 4 21.70 -47.67 -209.41
N THR A 5 21.37 -48.95 -209.27
CA THR A 5 20.92 -49.81 -210.37
C THR A 5 19.39 -49.78 -210.35
N PRO A 6 18.69 -49.33 -211.41
CA PRO A 6 17.24 -49.18 -211.40
C PRO A 6 16.54 -50.53 -211.15
N GLU A 7 15.58 -50.58 -210.23
CA GLU A 7 14.86 -51.81 -209.84
C GLU A 7 14.05 -52.44 -210.99
N HIS A 8 13.79 -51.68 -212.05
CA HIS A 8 13.22 -52.19 -213.30
C HIS A 8 14.08 -51.70 -214.48
N PRO A 9 15.15 -52.43 -214.84
CA PRO A 9 15.90 -52.11 -216.04
C PRO A 9 14.99 -52.30 -217.26
N LEU A 10 15.08 -51.35 -218.20
CA LEU A 10 14.35 -51.44 -219.47
C LEU A 10 14.69 -52.76 -220.17
N PRO A 11 13.71 -53.43 -220.82
CA PRO A 11 13.96 -54.67 -221.55
C PRO A 11 15.13 -54.51 -222.52
N GLU A 12 16.02 -55.51 -222.57
CA GLU A 12 17.28 -55.44 -223.36
C GLU A 12 17.02 -55.11 -224.83
N GLU A 13 15.84 -55.45 -225.34
CA GLU A 13 15.41 -55.18 -226.71
C GLU A 13 15.34 -53.68 -227.02
N ILE A 14 14.97 -52.84 -226.05
CA ILE A 14 14.84 -51.39 -226.23
C ILE A 14 16.20 -50.70 -226.10
N LEU A 15 17.05 -51.18 -225.17
CA LEU A 15 18.40 -50.63 -224.95
C LEU A 15 19.35 -50.87 -226.12
N LYS A 16 19.17 -51.98 -226.86
CA LYS A 16 19.96 -52.33 -228.05
C LYS A 16 19.35 -51.82 -229.36
N MET A 17 18.24 -51.08 -229.32
CA MET A 17 17.53 -50.61 -230.51
C MET A 17 18.16 -49.30 -231.05
N PRO A 18 18.35 -49.16 -232.38
CA PRO A 18 18.87 -47.93 -232.96
C PRO A 18 17.96 -46.74 -232.63
N ARG A 19 18.57 -45.60 -232.31
CA ARG A 19 17.92 -44.38 -231.74
C ARG A 19 16.75 -43.87 -232.59
N ASP A 20 16.81 -44.14 -233.88
CA ASP A 20 15.84 -43.78 -234.91
C ASP A 20 14.49 -44.49 -234.74
N LYS A 21 14.41 -45.54 -233.91
CA LYS A 21 13.17 -46.25 -233.57
C LYS A 21 12.60 -45.94 -232.18
N THR A 22 13.34 -45.24 -231.32
CA THR A 22 12.87 -44.82 -229.98
C THR A 22 12.32 -43.39 -229.97
N ILE A 23 12.38 -42.72 -231.11
CA ILE A 23 11.84 -41.39 -231.35
C ILE A 23 10.47 -41.54 -232.03
N CYS A 24 9.42 -40.96 -231.43
CA CYS A 24 8.09 -40.97 -232.02
C CYS A 24 8.11 -40.16 -233.33
N THR A 25 7.82 -40.81 -234.45
CA THR A 25 7.85 -40.20 -235.79
C THR A 25 6.87 -39.05 -235.98
N TYR A 26 5.88 -38.88 -235.10
CA TYR A 26 4.89 -37.82 -235.20
C TYR A 26 5.22 -36.57 -234.37
N CYS A 27 5.91 -36.72 -233.23
CA CYS A 27 6.20 -35.60 -232.33
C CYS A 27 7.68 -35.42 -231.98
N GLY A 28 8.58 -36.27 -232.49
CA GLY A 28 10.04 -36.11 -232.39
C GLY A 28 10.63 -36.22 -230.99
N VAL A 29 9.82 -36.44 -229.96
CA VAL A 29 10.29 -36.60 -228.57
C VAL A 29 10.61 -38.06 -228.31
N SER A 30 11.82 -38.31 -227.80
CA SER A 30 12.25 -39.64 -227.36
C SER A 30 11.53 -40.02 -226.07
N TYR A 31 10.91 -41.19 -226.05
CA TYR A 31 10.19 -41.73 -224.88
C TYR A 31 11.09 -41.83 -223.63
N LEU A 32 12.41 -41.95 -223.84
CA LEU A 32 13.44 -41.95 -222.79
C LEU A 32 13.51 -40.61 -222.05
N ILE A 33 13.40 -39.48 -222.76
CA ILE A 33 13.45 -38.14 -222.15
C ILE A 33 12.21 -37.91 -221.27
N LEU A 34 11.03 -38.34 -221.73
CA LEU A 34 9.79 -38.18 -220.97
C LEU A 34 9.79 -39.00 -219.66
N HIS A 35 10.31 -40.24 -219.70
CA HIS A 35 10.46 -41.06 -218.50
C HIS A 35 11.44 -40.44 -217.49
N GLU A 36 12.57 -39.90 -217.96
CA GLU A 36 13.53 -39.20 -217.09
C GLU A 36 12.92 -37.96 -216.44
N PHE A 37 12.14 -37.16 -217.17
CA PHE A 37 11.39 -36.05 -216.59
C PHE A 37 10.38 -36.52 -215.55
N LYS A 38 9.66 -37.61 -215.81
CA LYS A 38 8.67 -38.13 -214.85
C LYS A 38 9.32 -38.65 -213.57
N LEU A 39 10.45 -39.33 -213.69
CA LEU A 39 11.24 -39.82 -212.56
C LEU A 39 11.82 -38.65 -211.75
N LEU A 40 12.24 -37.58 -212.41
CA LEU A 40 12.68 -36.35 -211.74
C LEU A 40 11.52 -35.64 -211.03
N GLU A 41 10.34 -35.55 -211.64
CA GLU A 41 9.13 -35.01 -210.99
C GLU A 41 8.74 -35.80 -209.74
N ASP A 42 8.71 -37.13 -209.83
CA ASP A 42 8.35 -37.99 -208.71
C ASP A 42 9.40 -37.91 -207.59
N LYS A 43 10.69 -37.75 -207.96
CA LYS A 43 11.76 -37.49 -207.00
C LYS A 43 11.64 -36.12 -206.36
N ILE A 44 11.30 -35.07 -207.12
CA ILE A 44 11.03 -33.73 -206.59
C ILE A 44 9.85 -33.77 -205.62
N LYS A 45 8.75 -34.44 -205.99
CA LYS A 45 7.57 -34.60 -205.12
C LYS A 45 7.88 -35.36 -203.84
N THR A 46 8.73 -36.38 -203.93
CA THR A 46 9.22 -37.13 -202.75
C THR A 46 10.04 -36.21 -201.85
N LEU A 47 10.98 -35.43 -202.41
CA LEU A 47 11.77 -34.45 -201.66
C LEU A 47 10.92 -33.32 -201.07
N GLU A 48 9.88 -32.86 -201.75
CA GLU A 48 8.93 -31.86 -201.23
C GLU A 48 8.12 -32.40 -200.03
N ASN A 49 7.67 -33.65 -200.11
CA ASN A 49 6.99 -34.32 -199.00
C ASN A 49 7.93 -34.54 -197.80
N GLU A 50 9.19 -34.91 -198.06
CA GLU A 50 10.22 -35.01 -197.02
C GLU A 50 10.50 -33.64 -196.40
N LEU A 51 10.68 -32.58 -197.21
CA LEU A 51 10.91 -31.22 -196.72
C LEU A 51 9.75 -30.67 -195.88
N THR A 52 8.50 -30.95 -196.27
CA THR A 52 7.32 -30.56 -195.46
C THR A 52 7.23 -31.35 -194.16
N SER A 53 7.57 -32.64 -194.17
CA SER A 53 7.70 -33.46 -192.96
C SER A 53 8.81 -32.96 -192.03
N TYR A 54 9.98 -32.61 -192.58
CA TYR A 54 11.10 -32.03 -191.83
C TYR A 54 10.74 -30.67 -191.24
N ARG A 55 10.06 -29.80 -192.00
CA ARG A 55 9.58 -28.51 -191.50
C ARG A 55 8.59 -28.70 -190.33
N GLY A 56 7.60 -29.57 -190.48
CA GLY A 56 6.65 -29.85 -189.40
C GLY A 56 7.29 -30.51 -188.18
N SER A 57 8.34 -31.31 -188.39
CA SER A 57 9.13 -31.89 -187.30
C SER A 57 9.95 -30.82 -186.56
N ALA A 58 10.59 -29.92 -187.29
CA ALA A 58 11.32 -28.79 -186.72
C ALA A 58 10.40 -27.82 -185.94
N GLU A 59 9.17 -27.57 -186.41
CA GLU A 59 8.18 -26.76 -185.70
C GLU A 59 7.70 -27.43 -184.40
N ARG A 60 7.46 -28.74 -184.41
CA ARG A 60 7.11 -29.50 -183.19
C ARG A 60 8.26 -29.51 -182.20
N GLU A 61 9.48 -29.74 -182.67
CA GLU A 61 10.67 -29.72 -181.83
C GLU A 61 10.87 -28.34 -181.21
N LYS A 62 10.72 -27.27 -182.00
CA LYS A 62 10.76 -25.89 -181.49
C LYS A 62 9.70 -25.66 -180.41
N LYS A 63 8.46 -26.09 -180.64
CA LYS A 63 7.40 -25.97 -179.64
C LYS A 63 7.70 -26.76 -178.36
N LEU A 64 8.22 -27.99 -178.49
CA LEU A 64 8.63 -28.78 -177.34
C LEU A 64 9.80 -28.14 -176.59
N GLN A 65 10.74 -27.50 -177.29
CA GLN A 65 11.80 -26.73 -176.66
C GLN A 65 11.23 -25.52 -175.89
N ASP A 66 10.28 -24.79 -176.47
CA ASP A 66 9.60 -23.68 -175.79
C ASP A 66 8.82 -24.15 -174.55
N ASP A 67 8.05 -25.25 -174.66
CA ASP A 67 7.30 -25.86 -173.55
C ASP A 67 8.23 -26.38 -172.45
N LEU A 68 9.36 -27.00 -172.81
CA LEU A 68 10.39 -27.43 -171.86
C LEU A 68 11.02 -26.24 -171.14
N LEU A 69 11.25 -25.13 -171.85
CA LEU A 69 11.81 -23.92 -171.26
C LEU A 69 10.82 -23.31 -170.26
N LEU A 70 9.54 -23.21 -170.61
CA LEU A 70 8.49 -22.76 -169.68
C LEU A 70 8.37 -23.66 -168.44
N LEU A 71 8.29 -24.98 -168.62
CA LEU A 71 8.24 -25.94 -167.50
C LEU A 71 9.49 -25.87 -166.61
N SER A 72 10.67 -25.68 -167.21
CA SER A 72 11.91 -25.51 -166.44
C SER A 72 11.87 -24.24 -165.60
N GLN A 73 11.33 -23.14 -166.15
CA GLN A 73 11.18 -21.88 -165.45
C GLN A 73 10.16 -21.99 -164.30
N GLU A 74 9.02 -22.65 -164.53
CA GLU A 74 8.01 -22.90 -163.49
C GLU A 74 8.54 -23.79 -162.36
N LEU A 75 9.34 -24.81 -162.71
CA LEU A 75 9.99 -25.68 -161.72
C LEU A 75 10.99 -24.91 -160.85
N GLU A 76 11.85 -24.10 -161.46
CA GLU A 76 12.79 -23.24 -160.72
C GLU A 76 12.04 -22.21 -159.85
N GLN A 77 10.95 -21.64 -160.34
CA GLN A 77 10.10 -20.74 -159.53
C GLN A 77 9.46 -21.48 -158.35
N SER A 78 8.90 -22.67 -158.56
CA SER A 78 8.31 -23.46 -157.48
C SER A 78 9.35 -23.91 -156.45
N LYS A 79 10.58 -24.19 -156.90
CA LYS A 79 11.69 -24.56 -156.03
C LYS A 79 12.13 -23.40 -155.15
N THR A 80 12.34 -22.22 -155.74
CA THR A 80 12.68 -21.00 -154.99
C THR A 80 11.56 -20.59 -154.02
N ASP A 81 10.30 -20.68 -154.42
CA ASP A 81 9.15 -20.48 -153.54
C ASP A 81 9.12 -21.49 -152.39
N GLY A 82 9.40 -22.78 -152.67
CA GLY A 82 9.48 -23.84 -151.68
C GLY A 82 10.61 -23.61 -150.67
N GLU A 83 11.79 -23.22 -151.15
CA GLU A 83 12.95 -22.85 -150.32
C GLU A 83 12.64 -21.65 -149.42
N SER A 84 12.00 -20.60 -149.97
CA SER A 84 11.62 -19.41 -149.19
C SER A 84 10.59 -19.73 -148.09
N LYS A 85 9.61 -20.61 -148.38
CA LYS A 85 8.62 -21.07 -147.40
C LYS A 85 9.26 -21.95 -146.33
N ALA A 86 10.15 -22.86 -146.72
CA ALA A 86 10.89 -23.70 -145.79
C ALA A 86 11.75 -22.86 -144.85
N GLU A 87 12.40 -21.81 -145.35
CA GLU A 87 13.20 -20.91 -144.52
C GLU A 87 12.32 -20.09 -143.56
N ARG A 88 11.18 -19.56 -144.03
CA ARG A 88 10.19 -18.91 -143.15
C ARG A 88 9.67 -19.84 -142.06
N LEU A 89 9.40 -21.11 -142.39
CA LEU A 89 8.97 -22.11 -141.41
C LEU A 89 10.05 -22.36 -140.36
N LYS A 90 11.33 -22.49 -140.76
CA LYS A 90 12.43 -22.63 -139.79
C LYS A 90 12.50 -21.43 -138.83
N ILE A 91 12.41 -20.21 -139.35
CA ILE A 91 12.43 -18.99 -138.53
C ILE A 91 11.26 -18.98 -137.54
N LEU A 92 10.04 -19.29 -138.01
CA LEU A 92 8.85 -19.35 -137.16
C LEU A 92 8.96 -20.45 -136.09
N THR A 93 9.48 -21.62 -136.44
CA THR A 93 9.70 -22.71 -135.48
C THR A 93 10.70 -22.29 -134.40
N SER A 94 11.81 -21.63 -134.77
CA SER A 94 12.76 -21.09 -133.80
C SER A 94 12.11 -20.06 -132.88
N GLN A 95 11.30 -19.14 -133.42
CA GLN A 95 10.57 -18.15 -132.61
C GLN A 95 9.54 -18.78 -131.67
N ILE A 96 8.81 -19.81 -132.12
CA ILE A 96 7.87 -20.55 -131.27
C ILE A 96 8.63 -21.23 -130.12
N ASN A 97 9.74 -21.90 -130.43
CA ASN A 97 10.55 -22.57 -129.42
C ASN A 97 11.17 -21.57 -128.42
N GLU A 98 11.58 -20.39 -128.88
CA GLU A 98 11.99 -19.27 -128.01
C GLU A 98 10.86 -18.84 -127.08
N LYS A 99 9.64 -18.66 -127.60
CA LYS A 99 8.47 -18.28 -126.78
C LYS A 99 7.99 -19.38 -125.83
N GLU A 100 8.11 -20.64 -126.22
CA GLU A 100 7.84 -21.78 -125.32
C GLU A 100 8.83 -21.80 -124.16
N ASN A 101 10.12 -21.56 -124.42
CA ASN A 101 11.13 -21.45 -123.36
C ASN A 101 10.88 -20.24 -122.45
N GLU A 102 10.55 -19.07 -123.00
CA GLU A 102 10.18 -17.90 -122.20
C GLU A 102 8.97 -18.17 -121.29
N LEU A 103 7.93 -18.82 -121.82
CA LEU A 103 6.74 -19.20 -121.04
C LEU A 103 7.06 -20.21 -119.93
N HIS A 104 7.96 -21.17 -120.20
CA HIS A 104 8.41 -22.11 -119.19
C HIS A 104 9.11 -21.39 -118.03
N LEU A 105 10.07 -20.52 -118.34
CA LEU A 105 10.80 -19.73 -117.34
C LEU A 105 9.85 -18.86 -116.51
N LEU A 106 8.91 -18.16 -117.16
CA LEU A 106 7.90 -17.36 -116.45
C LEU A 106 6.99 -18.21 -115.56
N THR A 107 6.70 -19.45 -115.95
CA THR A 107 5.88 -20.38 -115.15
C THR A 107 6.64 -20.83 -113.90
N GLU A 108 7.93 -21.12 -114.02
CA GLU A 108 8.81 -21.46 -112.89
C GLU A 108 8.97 -20.26 -111.95
N GLU A 109 9.22 -19.07 -112.47
CA GLU A 109 9.29 -17.83 -111.68
C GLU A 109 7.98 -17.56 -110.92
N LEU A 110 6.83 -17.76 -111.57
CA LEU A 110 5.53 -17.61 -110.93
C LEU A 110 5.32 -18.65 -109.81
N ALA A 111 5.77 -19.88 -110.01
CA ALA A 111 5.70 -20.92 -108.99
C ALA A 111 6.56 -20.57 -107.77
N CYS A 112 7.82 -20.15 -107.99
CA CYS A 112 8.72 -19.67 -106.93
C CYS A 112 8.13 -18.47 -106.18
N SER A 113 7.63 -17.46 -106.89
CA SER A 113 7.02 -16.28 -106.28
C SER A 113 5.80 -16.63 -105.45
N LYS A 114 4.97 -17.58 -105.90
CA LYS A 114 3.82 -18.08 -105.15
C LYS A 114 4.24 -18.77 -103.85
N GLU A 115 5.31 -19.57 -103.88
CA GLU A 115 5.86 -20.22 -102.69
C GLU A 115 6.39 -19.19 -101.69
N GLU A 116 7.15 -18.18 -102.14
CA GLU A 116 7.60 -17.08 -101.29
C GLU A 116 6.45 -16.33 -100.62
N VAL A 117 5.36 -16.07 -101.36
CA VAL A 117 4.14 -15.44 -100.81
C VAL A 117 3.47 -16.33 -99.76
N THR A 118 3.45 -17.65 -99.96
CA THR A 118 2.90 -18.56 -98.94
C THR A 118 3.75 -18.57 -97.67
N LEU A 119 5.08 -18.62 -97.80
CA LEU A 119 6.00 -18.60 -96.66
C LEU A 119 5.92 -17.28 -95.88
N THR A 120 5.89 -16.15 -96.58
CA THR A 120 5.72 -14.84 -95.91
C THR A 120 4.36 -14.73 -95.23
N ARG A 121 3.28 -15.24 -95.83
CA ARG A 121 1.95 -15.26 -95.21
C ARG A 121 1.91 -16.11 -93.93
N GLU A 122 2.54 -17.28 -93.94
CA GLU A 122 2.68 -18.13 -92.75
C GLU A 122 3.47 -17.43 -91.65
N GLN A 123 4.57 -16.77 -92.02
CA GLN A 123 5.39 -16.02 -91.08
C GLN A 123 4.65 -14.84 -90.46
N GLU A 124 3.90 -14.08 -91.25
CA GLU A 124 3.02 -13.03 -90.74
C GLU A 124 1.95 -13.57 -89.79
N GLN A 125 1.38 -14.74 -90.10
CA GLN A 125 0.38 -15.34 -89.23
C GLN A 125 0.98 -15.72 -87.87
N LEU A 126 2.17 -16.32 -87.86
CA LEU A 126 2.91 -16.62 -86.62
C LEU A 126 3.18 -15.36 -85.79
N PHE A 127 3.56 -14.26 -86.43
CA PHE A 127 3.75 -12.98 -85.73
C PHE A 127 2.43 -12.41 -85.18
N ARG A 128 1.33 -12.52 -85.93
CA ARG A 128 0.00 -12.11 -85.45
C ARG A 128 -0.43 -12.92 -84.23
N ASP A 129 -0.28 -14.23 -84.28
CA ASP A 129 -0.65 -15.13 -83.17
C ASP A 129 0.19 -14.83 -81.92
N LYS A 130 1.50 -14.65 -82.08
CA LYS A 130 2.40 -14.29 -80.97
C LYS A 130 2.08 -12.92 -80.37
N SER A 131 1.74 -11.94 -81.22
CA SER A 131 1.31 -10.61 -80.77
C SER A 131 0.00 -10.69 -79.98
N ALA A 132 -0.98 -11.48 -80.45
CA ALA A 132 -2.24 -11.71 -79.74
C ALA A 132 -2.01 -12.37 -78.37
N GLU A 133 -1.15 -13.38 -78.29
CA GLU A 133 -0.78 -14.04 -77.03
C GLU A 133 -0.13 -13.05 -76.05
N GLN A 134 0.79 -12.21 -76.54
CA GLN A 134 1.42 -11.17 -75.72
C GLN A 134 0.41 -10.13 -75.23
N GLN A 135 -0.53 -9.72 -76.08
CA GLN A 135 -1.59 -8.77 -75.73
C GLN A 135 -2.51 -9.35 -74.64
N GLU A 136 -2.86 -10.64 -74.72
CA GLU A 136 -3.65 -11.31 -73.69
C GLU A 136 -2.89 -11.37 -72.36
N LYS A 137 -1.61 -11.77 -72.38
CA LYS A 137 -0.75 -11.78 -71.19
C LYS A 137 -0.64 -10.40 -70.57
N LEU A 138 -0.42 -9.36 -71.37
CA LEU A 138 -0.33 -7.98 -70.91
C LEU A 138 -1.64 -7.53 -70.27
N THR A 139 -2.78 -7.87 -70.88
CA THR A 139 -4.11 -7.55 -70.35
C THR A 139 -4.34 -8.19 -68.99
N LYS A 140 -3.96 -9.48 -68.82
CA LYS A 140 -4.02 -10.18 -67.53
C LYS A 140 -3.08 -9.55 -66.48
N THR A 141 -1.88 -9.18 -66.86
CA THR A 141 -0.93 -8.51 -65.95
C THR A 141 -1.46 -7.14 -65.53
N LEU A 142 -2.05 -6.37 -66.44
CA LEU A 142 -2.65 -5.08 -66.13
C LEU A 142 -3.86 -5.19 -65.20
N SER A 143 -4.71 -6.22 -65.35
CA SER A 143 -5.82 -6.44 -64.44
C SER A 143 -5.34 -6.81 -63.04
N LEU A 144 -4.32 -7.68 -62.93
CA LEU A 144 -3.68 -8.01 -61.65
C LEU A 144 -3.04 -6.78 -60.99
N LEU A 145 -2.34 -5.94 -61.77
CA LEU A 145 -1.75 -4.71 -61.25
C LEU A 145 -2.81 -3.74 -60.71
N LYS A 146 -3.92 -3.57 -61.43
CA LYS A 146 -5.06 -2.76 -60.96
C LYS A 146 -5.66 -3.31 -59.67
N PHE A 147 -5.83 -4.63 -59.58
CA PHE A 147 -6.31 -5.28 -58.37
C PHE A 147 -5.37 -5.03 -57.19
N LEU A 148 -4.07 -5.26 -57.36
CA LEU A 148 -3.06 -5.00 -56.31
C LEU A 148 -3.03 -3.53 -55.89
N GLN A 149 -3.24 -2.60 -56.83
CA GLN A 149 -3.36 -1.17 -56.53
C GLN A 149 -4.59 -0.88 -55.65
N CYS A 150 -5.73 -1.50 -55.92
CA CYS A 150 -6.93 -1.39 -55.07
C CYS A 150 -6.67 -1.95 -53.66
N GLU A 151 -6.09 -3.14 -53.55
CA GLU A 151 -5.73 -3.74 -52.26
C GLU A 151 -4.77 -2.86 -51.47
N GLN A 152 -3.77 -2.26 -52.13
CA GLN A 152 -2.84 -1.33 -51.49
C GLN A 152 -3.57 -0.11 -50.90
N VAL A 153 -4.57 0.43 -51.61
CA VAL A 153 -5.37 1.56 -51.12
C VAL A 153 -6.19 1.15 -49.90
N ILE A 154 -6.80 -0.05 -49.91
CA ILE A 154 -7.57 -0.59 -48.79
C ILE A 154 -6.66 -0.74 -47.56
N VAL A 155 -5.54 -1.45 -47.69
CA VAL A 155 -4.57 -1.66 -46.59
C VAL A 155 -4.06 -0.32 -46.04
N LYS A 156 -3.78 0.67 -46.90
CA LYS A 156 -3.38 2.00 -46.46
C LYS A 156 -4.48 2.70 -45.67
N SER A 157 -5.75 2.55 -46.08
CA SER A 157 -6.88 3.11 -45.35
C SER A 157 -7.05 2.46 -43.98
N ASP A 158 -6.90 1.14 -43.89
CA ASP A 158 -6.98 0.39 -42.64
C ASP A 158 -5.85 0.77 -41.68
N LEU A 159 -4.61 0.85 -42.18
CA LEU A 159 -3.47 1.31 -41.39
C LEU A 159 -3.68 2.72 -40.83
N ASN A 160 -4.24 3.63 -41.65
CA ASN A 160 -4.57 4.98 -41.18
C ASN A 160 -5.68 4.97 -40.12
N ALA A 161 -6.70 4.13 -40.29
CA ALA A 161 -7.76 3.97 -39.28
C ALA A 161 -7.20 3.43 -37.96
N MET A 162 -6.31 2.43 -38.02
CA MET A 162 -5.61 1.87 -36.86
C MET A 162 -4.67 2.88 -36.20
N LEU A 163 -3.97 3.69 -36.99
CA LEU A 163 -3.14 4.78 -36.45
C LEU A 163 -4.01 5.82 -35.72
N THR A 164 -5.16 6.17 -36.28
CA THR A 164 -6.09 7.13 -35.67
C THR A 164 -6.69 6.58 -34.38
N SER A 165 -7.05 5.29 -34.34
CA SER A 165 -7.56 4.64 -33.13
C SER A 165 -6.46 4.56 -32.05
N TRP A 166 -5.22 4.25 -32.43
CA TRP A 166 -4.07 4.26 -31.52
C TRP A 166 -3.80 5.64 -30.93
N ILE A 167 -3.81 6.69 -31.75
CA ILE A 167 -3.65 8.07 -31.27
C ILE A 167 -4.76 8.44 -30.27
N THR A 168 -6.00 8.04 -30.57
CA THR A 168 -7.14 8.27 -29.69
C THR A 168 -6.98 7.54 -28.35
N LEU A 169 -6.64 6.25 -28.37
CA LEU A 169 -6.39 5.45 -27.17
C LEU A 169 -5.23 6.02 -26.33
N LYS A 170 -4.14 6.41 -26.99
CA LYS A 170 -2.99 7.05 -26.32
C LYS A 170 -3.41 8.35 -25.62
N SER A 171 -4.22 9.18 -26.28
CA SER A 171 -4.73 10.42 -25.69
C SER A 171 -5.67 10.13 -24.50
N GLN A 172 -6.56 9.16 -24.63
CA GLN A 172 -7.45 8.73 -23.54
C GLN A 172 -6.66 8.22 -22.34
N LEU A 173 -5.70 7.31 -22.56
CA LEU A 173 -4.84 6.80 -21.49
C LEU A 173 -4.06 7.92 -20.82
N GLY A 174 -3.53 8.87 -21.60
CA GLY A 174 -2.86 10.07 -21.07
C GLY A 174 -3.77 10.88 -20.16
N SER A 175 -5.02 11.14 -20.57
CA SER A 175 -6.00 11.86 -19.75
C SER A 175 -6.36 11.09 -18.46
N GLN A 176 -6.55 9.78 -18.54
CA GLN A 176 -6.84 8.94 -17.37
C GLN A 176 -5.69 8.94 -16.37
N VAL A 177 -4.45 8.78 -16.84
CA VAL A 177 -3.26 8.83 -15.97
C VAL A 177 -3.15 10.20 -15.30
N GLN A 178 -3.42 11.28 -16.03
CA GLN A 178 -3.41 12.63 -15.46
C GLN A 178 -4.49 12.81 -14.39
N ASP A 179 -5.71 12.32 -14.62
CA ASP A 179 -6.82 12.45 -13.67
C ASP A 179 -6.63 11.56 -12.43
N ILE A 180 -6.09 10.35 -12.61
CA ILE A 180 -5.64 9.51 -11.49
C ILE A 180 -4.56 10.23 -10.69
N GLY A 181 -3.58 10.85 -11.36
CA GLY A 181 -2.53 11.63 -10.71
C GLY A 181 -3.07 12.80 -9.89
N LYS A 182 -4.03 13.56 -10.43
CA LYS A 182 -4.72 14.64 -9.69
C LYS A 182 -5.48 14.09 -8.48
N THR A 183 -6.19 12.98 -8.65
CA THR A 183 -6.99 12.35 -7.58
C THR A 183 -6.10 11.85 -6.44
N LEU A 184 -5.01 11.15 -6.77
CA LEU A 184 -4.02 10.70 -5.79
C LEU A 184 -3.34 11.87 -5.08
N SER A 185 -3.01 12.93 -5.81
CA SER A 185 -2.43 14.14 -5.20
C SER A 185 -3.39 14.80 -4.22
N ALA A 186 -4.67 14.94 -4.58
CA ALA A 186 -5.70 15.47 -3.68
C ALA A 186 -5.88 14.59 -2.43
N GLU A 187 -5.86 13.27 -2.60
CA GLU A 187 -5.96 12.31 -1.51
C GLU A 187 -4.76 12.38 -0.57
N VAL A 188 -3.54 12.49 -1.09
CA VAL A 188 -2.32 12.70 -0.28
C VAL A 188 -2.41 14.00 0.52
N ILE A 189 -2.88 15.09 -0.08
CA ILE A 189 -3.09 16.37 0.61
C ILE A 189 -4.11 16.18 1.75
N ARG A 190 -5.22 15.48 1.49
CA ARG A 190 -6.25 15.19 2.49
C ARG A 190 -5.71 14.36 3.65
N LEU A 191 -4.99 13.29 3.36
CA LEU A 191 -4.39 12.42 4.38
C LEU A 191 -3.34 13.17 5.21
N ASN A 192 -2.50 14.00 4.58
CA ASN A 192 -1.53 14.84 5.30
C ASN A 192 -2.21 15.84 6.23
N LYS A 193 -3.33 16.45 5.80
CA LYS A 193 -4.12 17.33 6.68
C LYS A 193 -4.67 16.57 7.89
N ASN A 194 -5.28 15.41 7.66
CA ASN A 194 -5.81 14.57 8.74
C ASN A 194 -4.70 14.11 9.70
N LEU A 195 -3.52 13.78 9.17
CA LEU A 195 -2.37 13.41 9.99
C LEU A 195 -1.90 14.57 10.87
N ALA A 196 -1.85 15.79 10.32
CA ALA A 196 -1.48 16.98 11.09
C ALA A 196 -2.51 17.28 12.20
N GLU A 197 -3.80 17.12 11.92
CA GLU A 197 -4.88 17.26 12.92
C GLU A 197 -4.72 16.23 14.04
N ALA A 198 -4.56 14.94 13.71
CA ALA A 198 -4.36 13.87 14.68
C ALA A 198 -3.08 14.04 15.51
N GLN A 199 -1.99 14.54 14.90
CA GLN A 199 -0.76 14.89 15.62
C GLN A 199 -0.99 16.04 16.61
N GLY A 200 -1.75 17.07 16.20
CA GLY A 200 -2.14 18.17 17.08
C GLY A 200 -2.97 17.71 18.28
N GLU A 201 -3.96 16.86 18.04
CA GLU A 201 -4.77 16.23 19.10
C GLU A 201 -3.92 15.39 20.04
N THR A 202 -3.00 14.59 19.50
CA THR A 202 -2.08 13.77 20.31
C THR A 202 -1.20 14.64 21.22
N LEU A 203 -0.66 15.75 20.70
CA LEU A 203 0.12 16.70 21.51
C LEU A 203 -0.74 17.36 22.60
N SER A 204 -1.99 17.72 22.28
CA SER A 204 -2.94 18.27 23.25
C SER A 204 -3.23 17.26 24.37
N LEU A 205 -3.56 16.02 24.02
CA LEU A 205 -3.78 14.94 24.98
C LEU A 205 -2.53 14.64 25.81
N GLN A 206 -1.34 14.66 25.21
CA GLN A 206 -0.08 14.48 25.93
C GLN A 206 0.15 15.61 26.94
N ASN A 207 -0.18 16.85 26.60
CA ASN A 207 -0.11 17.99 27.54
C ASN A 207 -1.14 17.86 28.66
N GLN A 208 -2.36 17.43 28.36
CA GLN A 208 -3.38 17.14 29.38
C GLN A 208 -2.93 16.01 30.31
N MET A 209 -2.36 14.93 29.79
CA MET A 209 -1.81 13.85 30.62
C MET A 209 -0.67 14.35 31.52
N LYS A 210 0.26 15.18 31.02
CA LYS A 210 1.32 15.77 31.85
C LYS A 210 0.74 16.66 32.97
N HIS A 211 -0.29 17.44 32.67
CA HIS A 211 -0.97 18.25 33.67
C HIS A 211 -1.67 17.38 34.72
N LEU A 212 -2.46 16.40 34.29
CA LEU A 212 -3.12 15.45 35.18
C LEU A 212 -2.12 14.66 36.03
N GLN A 213 -0.97 14.29 35.47
CA GLN A 213 0.12 13.66 36.21
C GLN A 213 0.64 14.58 37.31
N THR A 214 0.90 15.86 37.00
CA THR A 214 1.36 16.85 37.98
C THR A 214 0.32 17.07 39.08
N VAL A 215 -0.97 17.14 38.71
CA VAL A 215 -2.08 17.25 39.68
C VAL A 215 -2.15 16.00 40.56
N SER A 216 -2.06 14.80 39.97
CA SER A 216 -2.02 13.54 40.69
C SER A 216 -0.85 13.50 41.69
N ASP A 217 0.36 13.87 41.27
CA ASP A 217 1.55 13.89 42.13
C ASP A 217 1.37 14.88 43.29
N SER A 218 0.80 16.07 43.02
CA SER A 218 0.45 17.04 44.07
C SER A 218 -0.60 16.50 45.05
N PHE A 219 -1.61 15.78 44.56
CA PHE A 219 -2.62 15.17 45.41
C PHE A 219 -2.02 14.06 46.30
N VAL A 220 -1.10 13.26 45.76
CA VAL A 220 -0.35 12.26 46.55
C VAL A 220 0.46 12.95 47.65
N LEU A 221 1.17 14.04 47.35
CA LEU A 221 1.90 14.83 48.36
C LEU A 221 0.96 15.38 49.43
N THR A 222 -0.15 16.01 49.03
CA THR A 222 -1.14 16.57 49.97
C THR A 222 -1.78 15.45 50.82
N SER A 223 -2.01 14.27 50.24
CA SER A 223 -2.53 13.10 50.97
C SER A 223 -1.50 12.57 51.97
N GLN A 224 -0.21 12.58 51.65
CA GLN A 224 0.86 12.23 52.58
C GLN A 224 0.95 13.24 53.73
N GLU A 225 0.87 14.54 53.44
CA GLU A 225 0.82 15.62 54.46
C GLU A 225 -0.42 15.49 55.36
N LEU A 226 -1.58 15.14 54.79
CA LEU A 226 -2.78 14.89 55.59
C LEU A 226 -2.62 13.63 56.46
N GLN A 227 -1.97 12.59 55.95
CA GLN A 227 -1.70 11.38 56.74
C GLN A 227 -0.76 11.67 57.92
N THR A 228 0.30 12.45 57.73
CA THR A 228 1.20 12.87 58.82
C THR A 228 0.49 13.79 59.81
N SER A 229 -0.31 14.74 59.33
CA SER A 229 -1.17 15.58 60.19
C SER A 229 -2.14 14.74 61.01
N ARG A 230 -2.76 13.71 60.42
CA ARG A 230 -3.65 12.77 61.13
C ARG A 230 -2.91 11.92 62.16
N GLN A 231 -1.66 11.53 61.89
CA GLN A 231 -0.82 10.87 62.89
C GLN A 231 -0.55 11.80 64.08
N MET A 232 -0.21 13.06 63.82
CA MET A 232 -0.01 14.08 64.86
C MET A 232 -1.31 14.36 65.64
N GLU A 233 -2.47 14.39 64.98
CA GLU A 233 -3.77 14.50 65.63
C GLU A 233 -4.02 13.31 66.57
N ASN A 234 -3.73 12.08 66.13
CA ASN A 234 -3.85 10.90 66.98
C ASN A 234 -2.90 10.95 68.19
N GLU A 235 -1.67 11.42 68.01
CA GLU A 235 -0.73 11.64 69.11
C GLU A 235 -1.26 12.67 70.12
N LEU A 236 -1.77 13.80 69.63
CA LEU A 236 -2.40 14.82 70.47
C LEU A 236 -3.64 14.26 71.19
N LYS A 237 -4.46 13.47 70.51
CA LYS A 237 -5.63 12.82 71.10
C LYS A 237 -5.24 11.83 72.20
N ASN A 238 -4.20 11.03 71.97
CA ASN A 238 -3.65 10.13 72.99
C ASN A 238 -3.13 10.93 74.18
N ARG A 239 -2.41 12.04 73.93
CA ARG A 239 -1.89 12.92 74.98
C ARG A 239 -3.01 13.61 75.77
N CYS A 240 -4.08 14.03 75.10
CA CYS A 240 -5.28 14.53 75.76
C CYS A 240 -5.95 13.44 76.61
N HIS A 241 -6.00 12.19 76.13
CA HIS A 241 -6.52 11.07 76.91
C HIS A 241 -5.67 10.81 78.16
N ASP A 242 -4.34 10.86 78.04
CA ASP A 242 -3.41 10.72 79.18
C ASP A 242 -3.58 11.85 80.19
N LEU A 243 -3.70 13.10 79.73
CA LEU A 243 -3.98 14.26 80.58
C LEU A 243 -5.35 14.16 81.25
N GLN A 244 -6.36 13.64 80.55
CA GLN A 244 -7.68 13.43 81.10
C GLN A 244 -7.67 12.35 82.18
N LYS A 245 -6.94 11.25 81.97
CA LYS A 245 -6.72 10.21 82.98
C LYS A 245 -6.01 10.77 84.22
N LEU A 246 -4.94 11.56 84.02
CA LEU A 246 -4.25 12.23 85.12
C LEU A 246 -5.17 13.19 85.89
N THR A 247 -6.04 13.91 85.18
CA THR A 247 -7.02 14.81 85.79
C THR A 247 -8.03 14.03 86.65
N VAL A 248 -8.52 12.89 86.17
CA VAL A 248 -9.41 12.01 86.94
C VAL A 248 -8.68 11.43 88.16
N ASP A 249 -7.44 10.99 88.02
CA ASP A 249 -6.64 10.48 89.14
C ASP A 249 -6.41 11.58 90.20
N ILE A 250 -6.09 12.81 89.78
CA ILE A 250 -5.96 13.96 90.68
C ILE A 250 -7.32 14.29 91.34
N GLN A 251 -8.44 14.24 90.62
CA GLN A 251 -9.77 14.43 91.20
C GLN A 251 -10.11 13.35 92.23
N GLN A 252 -9.76 12.09 91.98
CA GLN A 252 -9.94 11.02 92.96
C GLN A 252 -9.05 11.23 94.20
N GLN A 253 -7.80 11.67 94.03
CA GLN A 253 -6.93 12.03 95.14
C GLN A 253 -7.48 13.21 95.93
N LEU A 254 -8.03 14.23 95.25
CA LEU A 254 -8.67 15.38 95.87
C LEU A 254 -9.91 14.95 96.67
N GLN A 255 -10.80 14.15 96.10
CA GLN A 255 -11.98 13.63 96.80
C GLN A 255 -11.60 12.78 98.01
N LYS A 256 -10.55 11.96 97.91
CA LYS A 256 -10.03 11.19 99.04
C LYS A 256 -9.52 12.11 100.15
N ALA A 257 -8.72 13.12 99.80
CA ALA A 257 -8.25 14.11 100.76
C ALA A 257 -9.40 14.91 101.38
N GLU A 258 -10.42 15.25 100.60
CA GLU A 258 -11.62 15.96 101.05
C GLU A 258 -12.46 15.10 102.02
N LEU A 259 -12.57 13.79 101.76
CA LEU A 259 -13.18 12.82 102.67
C LEU A 259 -12.37 12.65 103.97
N ASP A 260 -11.05 12.60 103.87
CA ASP A 260 -10.15 12.55 105.03
C ASP A 260 -10.24 13.85 105.85
N PHE A 261 -10.37 15.01 105.19
CA PHE A 261 -10.64 16.30 105.84
C PHE A 261 -12.02 16.32 106.53
N GLN A 262 -13.08 15.80 105.90
CA GLN A 262 -14.39 15.69 106.53
C GLN A 262 -14.35 14.79 107.78
N LYS A 263 -13.65 13.65 107.72
CA LYS A 263 -13.41 12.81 108.91
C LYS A 263 -12.69 13.58 110.01
N ALA A 264 -11.60 14.29 109.67
CA ALA A 264 -10.87 15.10 110.63
C ALA A 264 -11.74 16.22 111.24
N ILE A 265 -12.65 16.83 110.47
CA ILE A 265 -13.62 17.81 110.99
C ILE A 265 -14.56 17.14 111.98
N THR A 266 -15.15 15.98 111.64
CA THR A 266 -16.06 15.26 112.56
C THR A 266 -15.35 14.78 113.84
N GLU A 267 -14.08 14.36 113.74
CA GLU A 267 -13.25 14.04 114.90
C GLU A 267 -12.95 15.29 115.73
N THR A 268 -12.65 16.42 115.10
CA THR A 268 -12.42 17.70 115.79
C THR A 268 -13.69 18.18 116.50
N GLU A 269 -14.85 18.04 115.88
CA GLU A 269 -16.15 18.34 116.50
C GLU A 269 -16.45 17.41 117.67
N HIS A 270 -16.16 16.11 117.54
CA HIS A 270 -16.27 15.15 118.64
C HIS A 270 -15.35 15.50 119.83
N TYR A 271 -14.08 15.87 119.56
CA TYR A 271 -13.17 16.34 120.60
C TYR A 271 -13.62 17.68 121.21
N LYS A 272 -14.25 18.56 120.43
CA LYS A 272 -14.83 19.81 120.91
C LYS A 272 -16.03 19.55 121.85
N GLU A 273 -16.90 18.59 121.52
CA GLU A 273 -18.00 18.16 122.40
C GLU A 273 -17.49 17.56 123.71
N ILE A 274 -16.47 16.68 123.65
CA ILE A 274 -15.81 16.13 124.85
C ILE A 274 -15.23 17.25 125.70
N SER A 275 -14.60 18.25 125.09
CA SER A 275 -14.06 19.42 125.80
C SER A 275 -15.16 20.24 126.49
N ILE A 276 -16.31 20.43 125.84
CA ILE A 276 -17.48 21.11 126.43
C ILE A 276 -18.04 20.33 127.63
N VAL A 277 -18.15 19.00 127.53
CA VAL A 277 -18.58 18.16 128.67
C VAL A 277 -17.58 18.24 129.82
N LYS A 278 -16.27 18.17 129.52
CA LYS A 278 -15.22 18.29 130.53
C LYS A 278 -15.19 19.69 131.17
N THR A 279 -15.48 20.75 130.43
CA THR A 279 -15.59 22.10 130.97
C THR A 279 -16.79 22.23 131.91
N LYS A 280 -17.94 21.62 131.56
CA LYS A 280 -19.10 21.54 132.47
C LYS A 280 -18.80 20.74 133.74
N GLU A 281 -18.08 19.62 133.64
CA GLU A 281 -17.63 18.87 134.83
C GLU A 281 -16.68 19.71 135.69
N VAL A 282 -15.75 20.47 135.09
CA VAL A 282 -14.86 21.38 135.82
C VAL A 282 -15.64 22.51 136.50
N ASP A 283 -16.63 23.10 135.84
CA ASP A 283 -17.50 24.13 136.44
C ASP A 283 -18.32 23.57 137.60
N ASP A 284 -18.82 22.33 137.49
CA ASP A 284 -19.49 21.63 138.59
C ASP A 284 -18.53 21.38 139.76
N PHE A 285 -17.29 20.94 139.49
CA PHE A 285 -16.26 20.80 140.52
C PHE A 285 -15.90 22.14 141.16
N GLN A 286 -15.74 23.21 140.39
CA GLN A 286 -15.49 24.56 140.91
C GLN A 286 -16.66 25.08 141.75
N SER A 287 -17.90 24.79 141.36
CA SER A 287 -19.10 25.15 142.11
C SER A 287 -19.22 24.37 143.42
N ARG A 288 -18.72 23.13 143.43
CA ARG A 288 -18.61 22.28 144.63
C ARG A 288 -17.50 22.78 145.57
N ILE A 289 -16.35 23.17 145.02
CA ILE A 289 -15.24 23.78 145.78
C ILE A 289 -15.69 25.10 146.41
N ARG A 290 -16.35 26.00 145.66
CA ARG A 290 -16.88 27.26 146.22
C ARG A 290 -17.87 27.05 147.37
N ARG A 291 -18.69 26.00 147.31
CA ARG A 291 -19.58 25.60 148.42
C ARG A 291 -18.79 25.13 149.64
N MET A 292 -17.81 24.26 149.44
CA MET A 292 -16.95 23.77 150.51
C MET A 292 -16.10 24.90 151.10
N GLU A 293 -15.66 25.88 150.32
CA GLU A 293 -14.95 27.08 150.78
C GLU A 293 -15.86 27.98 151.62
N TYR A 294 -17.12 28.20 151.22
CA TYR A 294 -18.09 28.95 152.03
C TYR A 294 -18.42 28.23 153.35
N GLU A 295 -18.58 26.90 153.32
CA GLU A 295 -18.79 26.09 154.52
C GLU A 295 -17.55 26.10 155.43
N LYS A 296 -16.35 26.02 154.85
CA LYS A 296 -15.06 26.16 155.55
C LYS A 296 -14.93 27.54 156.18
N GLU A 297 -15.15 28.63 155.45
CA GLU A 297 -15.10 30.00 155.99
C GLU A 297 -16.15 30.20 157.10
N SER A 298 -17.35 29.65 156.95
CA SER A 298 -18.38 29.66 157.99
C SER A 298 -17.95 28.90 159.25
N MET A 299 -17.26 27.77 159.11
CA MET A 299 -16.70 27.01 160.23
C MET A 299 -15.49 27.72 160.86
N GLU A 300 -14.60 28.31 160.06
CA GLU A 300 -13.44 29.08 160.53
C GLU A 300 -13.89 30.34 161.29
N LEU A 301 -14.93 31.04 160.84
CA LEU A 301 -15.49 32.20 161.57
C LEU A 301 -16.12 31.80 162.91
N ARG A 302 -16.64 30.57 163.00
CA ARG A 302 -17.22 29.98 164.23
C ARG A 302 -16.10 29.59 165.22
N LEU A 303 -15.08 28.90 164.72
CA LEU A 303 -13.87 28.52 165.47
C LEU A 303 -13.07 29.75 165.94
N ALA A 304 -12.97 30.82 165.13
CA ALA A 304 -12.32 32.07 165.50
C ALA A 304 -13.09 32.91 166.54
N LYS A 305 -14.40 32.65 166.73
CA LYS A 305 -15.20 33.21 167.83
C LYS A 305 -15.06 32.39 169.11
N GLU A 306 -14.99 31.06 169.01
CA GLU A 306 -14.78 30.16 170.15
C GLU A 306 -13.36 30.25 170.73
N LEU A 307 -12.34 30.43 169.88
CA LEU A 307 -10.95 30.62 170.32
C LEU A 307 -10.74 31.95 171.07
N ARG A 308 -11.38 33.04 170.61
CA ARG A 308 -11.36 34.34 171.30
C ARG A 308 -12.06 34.28 172.67
N GLY A 309 -13.16 33.52 172.75
CA GLY A 309 -13.86 33.26 174.02
C GLY A 309 -13.07 32.40 175.00
N LYS A 310 -12.22 31.48 174.51
CA LYS A 310 -11.30 30.69 175.36
C LYS A 310 -10.06 31.49 175.79
N GLU A 311 -9.46 32.31 174.93
CA GLU A 311 -8.31 33.16 175.28
C GLU A 311 -8.65 34.23 176.33
N ASP A 312 -9.84 34.85 176.27
CA ASP A 312 -10.30 35.83 177.27
C ASP A 312 -10.62 35.17 178.64
N SER A 313 -10.91 33.86 178.66
CA SER A 313 -11.11 33.09 179.90
C SER A 313 -9.81 32.62 180.55
N GLU A 314 -8.73 32.46 179.77
CA GLU A 314 -7.42 32.01 180.25
C GLU A 314 -6.57 33.18 180.80
N VAL A 315 -6.69 34.38 180.23
CA VAL A 315 -6.02 35.60 180.72
C VAL A 315 -6.57 36.05 182.09
N LYS A 316 -7.87 35.84 182.36
CA LYS A 316 -8.48 36.08 183.67
C LYS A 316 -8.04 35.07 184.75
N SER A 317 -7.69 33.85 184.35
CA SER A 317 -7.21 32.81 185.29
C SER A 317 -5.76 33.02 185.72
N ARG A 318 -4.91 33.62 184.87
CA ARG A 318 -3.50 33.93 185.23
C ARG A 318 -3.37 35.12 186.19
N SER A 319 -4.21 36.16 186.07
CA SER A 319 -4.13 37.31 186.99
C SER A 319 -4.60 36.99 188.42
N LEU A 320 -5.50 36.02 188.58
CA LEU A 320 -5.93 35.53 189.89
C LEU A 320 -4.88 34.59 190.53
N GLN A 321 -4.03 33.95 189.73
CA GLN A 321 -2.96 33.07 190.21
C GLN A 321 -1.77 33.85 190.81
N ASP A 322 -1.47 35.04 190.29
CA ASP A 322 -0.43 35.93 190.85
C ASP A 322 -0.86 36.63 192.14
N GLU A 323 -2.16 36.92 192.34
CA GLU A 323 -2.70 37.44 193.60
C GLU A 323 -2.70 36.41 194.75
N ILE A 324 -2.80 35.10 194.42
CA ILE A 324 -2.75 34.02 195.41
C ILE A 324 -1.32 33.82 195.92
N ALA A 325 -0.31 33.87 195.06
CA ALA A 325 1.10 33.77 195.46
C ALA A 325 1.55 34.91 196.40
N GLU A 326 0.94 36.10 196.27
CA GLU A 326 1.22 37.26 197.13
C GLU A 326 0.44 37.23 198.46
N ARG A 327 -0.62 36.41 198.54
CA ARG A 327 -1.40 36.15 199.77
C ARG A 327 -0.75 35.03 200.60
N GLU A 328 -0.22 33.99 199.95
CA GLU A 328 0.49 32.89 200.62
C GLU A 328 1.79 33.34 201.30
N ARG A 329 2.56 34.27 200.70
CA ARG A 329 3.74 34.87 201.36
C ARG A 329 3.41 35.65 202.65
N ARG A 330 2.20 36.23 202.73
CA ARG A 330 1.71 36.92 203.94
C ARG A 330 1.26 35.95 205.02
N GLU A 331 0.69 34.81 204.62
CA GLU A 331 0.24 33.75 205.53
C GLU A 331 1.43 33.00 206.15
N GLU A 332 2.50 32.79 205.40
CA GLU A 332 3.75 32.17 205.87
C GLU A 332 4.48 33.02 206.93
N LEU A 333 4.28 34.34 206.93
CA LEU A 333 4.80 35.28 207.92
C LEU A 333 4.02 35.25 209.24
N GLU A 334 2.70 35.06 209.18
CA GLU A 334 1.86 34.91 210.37
C GLU A 334 2.00 33.52 211.01
N ILE A 335 2.21 32.45 210.24
CA ILE A 335 2.48 31.11 210.78
C ILE A 335 3.81 31.06 211.57
N LYS A 336 4.84 31.80 211.13
CA LYS A 336 6.11 31.97 211.89
C LYS A 336 5.90 32.74 213.19
N ARG A 337 4.84 33.53 213.30
CA ARG A 337 4.45 34.28 214.50
C ARG A 337 3.65 33.41 215.47
N THR A 338 2.72 32.60 214.96
CA THR A 338 1.92 31.65 215.75
C THR A 338 2.78 30.56 216.39
N ARG A 339 3.77 30.01 215.68
CA ARG A 339 4.67 28.98 216.26
C ARG A 339 5.58 29.49 217.37
N ARG A 340 5.95 30.79 217.37
CA ARG A 340 6.69 31.38 218.50
C ARG A 340 5.81 31.45 219.75
N LEU A 341 4.54 31.80 219.59
CA LEU A 341 3.56 31.85 220.67
C LEU A 341 3.19 30.44 221.18
N GLU A 342 3.15 29.43 220.32
CA GLU A 342 2.96 28.03 220.74
C GLU A 342 4.14 27.47 221.55
N ASN A 343 5.37 27.83 221.18
CA ASN A 343 6.57 27.45 221.95
C ASN A 343 6.61 28.13 223.33
N GLU A 344 6.04 29.33 223.46
CA GLU A 344 5.86 30.02 224.76
C GLU A 344 4.73 29.39 225.59
N LEU A 345 3.64 28.93 224.94
CA LEU A 345 2.51 28.26 225.60
C LEU A 345 2.87 26.86 226.14
N GLU A 346 3.68 26.09 225.41
CA GLU A 346 4.06 24.75 225.83
C GLU A 346 5.12 24.78 226.94
N ALA A 347 5.94 25.83 227.02
CA ALA A 347 6.80 26.12 228.17
C ALA A 347 5.98 26.39 229.45
N VAL A 348 4.79 26.99 229.34
CA VAL A 348 3.84 27.19 230.44
C VAL A 348 3.11 25.89 230.83
N LYS A 349 2.80 25.00 229.87
CA LYS A 349 2.25 23.66 230.17
C LYS A 349 3.27 22.73 230.84
N LYS A 350 4.55 22.83 230.47
CA LYS A 350 5.64 22.16 231.20
C LYS A 350 5.69 22.59 232.68
N MET A 351 5.36 23.84 232.99
CA MET A 351 5.26 24.34 234.38
C MET A 351 3.94 23.93 235.08
N LEU A 352 2.85 23.72 234.33
CA LEU A 352 1.53 23.35 234.88
C LEU A 352 1.41 21.86 235.25
N ILE A 353 2.01 20.94 234.47
CA ILE A 353 1.94 19.52 234.84
C ILE A 353 3.03 19.15 235.86
N GLN A 354 4.13 19.90 235.91
CA GLN A 354 5.11 19.81 237.00
C GLN A 354 4.50 20.24 238.36
N THR A 355 3.46 21.09 238.35
CA THR A 355 2.63 21.40 239.54
C THR A 355 1.45 20.42 239.73
N GLN A 356 0.94 19.78 238.67
CA GLN A 356 -0.05 18.69 238.77
C GLN A 356 0.57 17.37 239.29
N GLN A 357 1.85 17.13 238.98
CA GLN A 357 2.72 16.10 239.59
C GLN A 357 2.91 16.33 241.10
N GLU A 358 2.60 17.52 241.64
CA GLU A 358 2.67 17.84 243.07
C GLU A 358 1.30 17.80 243.77
N VAL A 359 0.16 17.86 243.04
CA VAL A 359 -1.19 17.82 243.64
C VAL A 359 -1.75 16.41 243.83
N VAL A 360 -1.48 15.44 242.94
CA VAL A 360 -1.97 14.05 243.14
C VAL A 360 -1.03 13.22 244.02
N THR A 361 0.26 13.54 244.03
CA THR A 361 1.18 13.19 245.13
C THR A 361 0.81 13.86 246.46
N LEU A 362 -0.19 14.76 246.51
CA LEU A 362 -0.83 15.30 247.73
C LEU A 362 -2.30 14.85 247.92
N GLN A 363 -2.90 14.17 246.93
CA GLN A 363 -4.09 13.29 247.09
C GLN A 363 -3.71 11.83 247.34
N ASN A 364 -2.42 11.54 247.47
CA ASN A 364 -1.89 11.04 248.74
C ASN A 364 -2.98 10.93 249.81
N ASP A 365 -2.95 9.79 250.45
CA ASP A 365 -3.07 9.80 251.89
C ASP A 365 -4.45 10.11 252.46
N ARG A 366 -5.49 10.33 251.64
CA ARG A 366 -6.85 10.65 252.13
C ARG A 366 -7.91 9.57 252.03
N PHE A 367 -7.62 8.36 251.53
CA PHE A 367 -8.54 7.23 251.77
C PHE A 367 -7.89 5.85 251.98
N ILE A 368 -6.63 5.87 252.42
CA ILE A 368 -6.25 5.01 253.54
C ILE A 368 -7.32 5.25 254.64
N LEU A 369 -8.04 4.21 255.06
CA LEU A 369 -8.93 4.11 256.24
C LEU A 369 -10.42 4.53 256.10
N GLN A 370 -11.30 3.53 256.34
CA GLN A 370 -12.77 3.53 256.64
C GLN A 370 -13.72 3.19 255.46
N HIS A 371 -14.08 1.92 255.18
CA HIS A 371 -14.61 0.92 256.11
C HIS A 371 -14.20 -0.53 255.77
N VAL A 372 -13.69 -1.21 256.83
CA VAL A 372 -13.68 -2.65 257.18
C VAL A 372 -12.92 -3.65 256.30
#